data_AF-A0A132A9C9-F1
#
_entry.id   AF-A0A132A9C9-F1
#
_cell.length_a   1.000
_cell.length_b   1.000
_cell.length_c   1.000
_cell.angle_alpha   90.00
_cell.angle_beta   90.00
_cell.angle_gamma   90.00
#
_symmetry.space_group_name_H-M   'P 1'
#
loop_
_entity.id
_entity.type
_entity.pdbx_description
1 polymer ?
#
loop_
_entity_poly.entity_id
_entity_poly.type
_entity_poly.pdbx_seq_one_letter_code
_entity_poly.pdbx_strand_id
1 'polypeptide(L)'
;MNVAIGEAAMMITSSKTTYFWDTCAAHAILRSMGGGLIPFENCQNLADDNVDLDNEIDTIQIKYTAQRNTANNEYCMNSRDY
;
A
#
# COMPACT_ATOMS: atom_id res chain seq x y z
N MET A 1 -3.86 -12.22 -7.57
CA MET A 1 -2.67 -12.74 -6.83
C MET A 1 -1.55 -13.18 -7.78
N ASN A 2 -1.55 -12.74 -9.05
CA ASN A 2 -0.57 -13.20 -10.06
C ASN A 2 0.87 -12.76 -9.74
N VAL A 3 1.03 -11.66 -9.00
CA VAL A 3 2.35 -11.17 -8.55
C VAL A 3 3.01 -12.14 -7.57
N ALA A 4 2.26 -12.66 -6.59
CA ALA A 4 2.80 -13.55 -5.57
C ALA A 4 3.19 -14.93 -6.12
N ILE A 5 2.58 -15.36 -7.23
CA ILE A 5 2.90 -16.63 -7.91
C ILE A 5 3.92 -16.46 -9.05
N GLY A 6 4.44 -15.24 -9.27
CA GLY A 6 5.45 -14.96 -10.29
C GLY A 6 4.91 -14.86 -11.72
N GLU A 7 3.59 -14.82 -11.92
CA GLU A 7 2.96 -14.68 -13.23
C GLU A 7 2.81 -13.21 -13.68
N ALA A 8 3.03 -12.26 -12.76
CA ALA A 8 3.05 -10.83 -13.06
C ALA A 8 4.17 -10.15 -12.26
N ALA A 9 4.82 -9.15 -12.84
CA ALA A 9 5.84 -8.38 -12.14
C ALA A 9 5.25 -7.39 -11.11
N MET A 10 4.08 -6.81 -11.42
CA MET A 10 3.44 -5.79 -10.59
C MET A 10 1.92 -5.78 -10.82
N MET A 11 1.18 -5.36 -9.80
CA MET A 11 -0.25 -5.04 -9.88
C MET A 11 -0.41 -3.54 -9.60
N ILE A 12 -1.03 -2.81 -10.53
CA ILE A 12 -1.28 -1.38 -10.39
C ILE A 12 -2.80 -1.17 -10.35
N THR A 13 -3.28 -0.42 -9.37
CA THR A 13 -4.66 0.03 -9.30
C THR A 13 -4.68 1.55 -9.17
N SER A 14 -5.38 2.22 -10.08
CA SER A 14 -5.61 3.68 -10.02
C SER A 14 -6.97 4.02 -9.41
N SER A 15 -7.81 3.01 -9.17
CA SER A 15 -9.14 3.18 -8.60
C SER A 15 -9.09 3.36 -7.09
N LYS A 16 -9.85 4.34 -6.59
CA LYS A 16 -10.02 4.63 -5.15
C LYS A 16 -10.90 3.61 -4.41
N THR A 17 -11.30 2.52 -5.09
CA THR A 17 -12.16 1.46 -4.56
C THR A 17 -11.40 0.35 -3.84
N THR A 18 -10.10 0.54 -3.59
CA THR A 18 -9.24 -0.43 -2.90
C THR A 18 -9.01 0.02 -1.46
N TYR A 19 -9.34 -0.83 -0.49
CA TYR A 19 -9.25 -0.52 0.94
C TYR A 19 -8.15 -1.34 1.64
N PHE A 20 -7.88 -1.02 2.91
CA PHE A 20 -6.87 -1.74 3.70
C PHE A 20 -7.16 -3.24 3.84
N TRP A 21 -8.44 -3.63 3.94
CA TRP A 21 -8.81 -5.05 3.99
C TRP A 21 -8.59 -5.79 2.66
N ASP A 22 -8.57 -5.09 1.53
CA ASP A 22 -8.34 -5.70 0.21
C ASP A 22 -6.86 -6.01 0.00
N THR A 23 -5.99 -5.25 0.68
CA THR A 23 -4.54 -5.26 0.47
C THR A 23 -3.77 -5.95 1.60
N CYS A 24 -4.32 -6.08 2.81
CA CYS A 24 -3.56 -6.55 3.97
C CYS A 24 -2.96 -7.95 3.80
N ALA A 25 -3.75 -8.90 3.27
CA ALA A 25 -3.28 -10.27 3.04
C ALA A 25 -2.23 -10.32 1.92
N ALA A 26 -2.49 -9.65 0.79
CA ALA A 26 -1.55 -9.60 -0.32
C ALA A 26 -0.24 -8.92 0.09
N HIS A 27 -0.32 -7.83 0.86
CA HIS A 27 0.85 -7.10 1.33
C HIS A 27 1.70 -7.95 2.29
N ALA A 28 1.08 -8.70 3.22
CA ALA A 28 1.82 -9.61 4.10
C ALA A 28 2.59 -10.69 3.32
N ILE A 29 1.98 -11.27 2.30
CA ILE A 29 2.61 -12.27 1.43
C ILE A 29 3.77 -11.64 0.66
N LEU A 30 3.55 -10.49 0.00
CA LEU A 30 4.60 -9.80 -0.74
C LEU A 30 5.77 -9.43 0.17
N ARG A 31 5.53 -8.94 1.39
CA ARG A 31 6.59 -8.64 2.37
C ARG A 31 7.40 -9.87 2.76
N SER A 32 6.76 -11.04 2.90
CA SER A 32 7.49 -12.28 3.22
C SER A 32 8.44 -12.73 2.10
N MET A 33 8.20 -12.26 0.87
CA MET A 33 9.02 -12.53 -0.31
C MET A 33 10.05 -11.42 -0.61
N GLY A 34 10.13 -10.38 0.23
CA GLY A 34 10.99 -9.21 0.00
C GLY A 34 10.37 -8.14 -0.91
N GLY A 35 9.09 -8.25 -1.25
CA GLY A 35 8.32 -7.22 -1.94
C GLY A 35 7.56 -6.30 -0.98
N GLY A 36 6.66 -5.48 -1.53
CA GLY A 36 5.85 -4.55 -0.74
C GLY A 36 4.66 -4.02 -1.53
N LEU A 37 3.87 -3.15 -0.89
CA LEU A 37 2.74 -2.48 -1.51
C LEU A 37 2.79 -0.98 -1.21
N ILE A 38 2.81 -0.18 -2.28
CA ILE A 38 3.06 1.27 -2.24
C ILE A 38 1.79 1.98 -2.74
N PRO A 39 1.31 3.04 -2.05
CA PRO A 39 0.25 3.89 -2.57
C PRO A 39 0.63 4.48 -3.92
N PHE A 40 -0.29 4.45 -4.88
CA PHE A 40 -0.04 4.95 -6.23
C PHE A 40 0.44 6.42 -6.25
N GLU A 41 -0.05 7.24 -5.31
CA GLU A 41 0.34 8.65 -5.15
C GLU A 41 1.82 8.82 -4.74
N ASN A 42 2.37 7.85 -4.00
CA ASN A 42 3.76 7.88 -3.53
C ASN A 42 4.75 7.39 -4.60
N CYS A 43 4.28 6.77 -5.68
CA CYS A 43 5.14 6.26 -6.75
C CYS A 43 5.91 7.38 -7.49
N GLN A 44 5.46 8.63 -7.40
CA GLN A 44 6.16 9.77 -8.02
C GLN A 44 7.54 10.01 -7.38
N ASN A 45 7.70 9.67 -6.11
CA ASN A 45 8.96 9.83 -5.38
C ASN A 45 10.02 8.79 -5.79
N LEU A 46 9.61 7.70 -6.45
CA LEU A 46 10.49 6.63 -6.92
C LEU A 46 11.15 6.90 -8.27
N ALA A 47 10.77 8.00 -8.95
CA ALA A 47 11.32 8.33 -10.27
C ALA A 47 12.71 8.98 -10.22
N ASP A 48 13.27 9.17 -9.03
CA ASP A 48 14.58 9.80 -8.85
C ASP A 48 15.67 8.71 -8.82
N ASP A 49 16.58 8.73 -9.81
CA ASP A 49 17.56 7.66 -10.08
C ASP A 49 18.61 7.46 -8.95
N ASN A 50 18.64 8.33 -7.94
CA ASN A 50 19.60 8.29 -6.83
C ASN A 50 19.04 7.67 -5.53
N VAL A 51 17.86 7.07 -5.58
CA VAL A 51 17.19 6.52 -4.40
C VAL A 51 17.69 5.10 -4.10
N ASP A 52 18.17 4.91 -2.87
CA ASP A 52 18.40 3.59 -2.30
C ASP A 52 17.04 2.92 -2.02
N LEU A 53 16.57 2.19 -3.03
CA LEU A 53 15.21 1.68 -3.14
C LEU A 53 14.82 0.80 -1.94
N ASP A 54 15.75 0.02 -1.40
CA ASP A 54 15.48 -0.91 -0.31
C ASP A 54 15.18 -0.17 1.01
N ASN A 55 15.84 0.95 1.26
CA ASN A 55 15.63 1.78 2.45
C ASN A 55 14.37 2.64 2.35
N GLU A 56 14.01 3.07 1.14
CA GLU A 56 12.86 3.94 0.91
C GLU A 56 11.54 3.17 0.83
N ILE A 57 11.53 1.93 0.29
CA ILE A 57 10.34 1.08 0.20
C ILE A 57 9.66 0.89 1.56
N ASP A 58 10.43 0.62 2.63
CA ASP A 58 9.84 0.38 3.96
C ASP A 58 9.16 1.65 4.53
N THR A 59 9.61 2.81 4.07
CA THR A 59 9.09 4.12 4.47
C THR A 59 7.82 4.48 3.72
N ILE A 60 7.78 4.23 2.41
CA ILE A 60 6.69 4.66 1.51
C ILE A 60 5.54 3.64 1.38
N GLN A 61 5.73 2.39 1.82
CA GLN A 61 4.71 1.34 1.80
C GLN A 61 3.50 1.64 2.69
N ILE A 62 2.39 0.97 2.43
CA ILE A 62 1.19 1.05 3.27
C ILE A 62 1.45 0.50 4.67
N LYS A 63 1.12 1.27 5.71
CA LYS A 63 1.23 0.84 7.11
C LYS A 63 -0.15 0.56 7.70
N TYR A 64 -0.36 -0.67 8.16
CA TYR A 64 -1.57 -1.08 8.88
C TYR A 64 -1.41 -0.78 10.37
N THR A 65 -1.37 0.49 10.73
CA THR A 65 -1.38 0.89 12.15
C THR A 65 -2.82 0.86 12.64
N ALA A 66 -3.10 0.11 13.72
CA ALA A 66 -4.33 0.31 14.47
C ALA A 66 -4.29 1.74 15.02
N GLN A 67 -5.12 2.64 14.49
CA GLN A 67 -5.21 3.99 15.02
C GLN A 67 -5.48 3.92 16.53
N ARG A 68 -4.49 4.29 17.34
CA ARG A 68 -4.78 4.72 18.71
C ARG A 68 -5.55 6.03 18.54
N ASN A 69 -6.81 6.04 18.98
CA ASN A 69 -7.65 7.23 19.05
C ASN A 69 -6.91 8.35 19.79
N THR A 70 -6.25 9.23 19.05
CA THR A 70 -6.01 10.60 19.46
C THR A 70 -6.95 11.44 18.60
N ALA A 71 -7.77 12.23 19.27
CA ALA A 71 -8.93 12.94 18.75
C ALA A 71 -8.69 13.56 17.36
N ASN A 72 -9.72 13.50 16.50
CA ASN A 72 -9.88 14.06 15.13
C ASN A 72 -10.02 13.03 14.00
N ASN A 73 -10.73 11.93 14.26
CA ASN A 73 -11.07 10.94 13.25
C ASN A 73 -12.34 11.35 12.46
N GLU A 74 -12.19 12.21 11.45
CA GLU A 74 -13.29 12.55 10.53
C GLU A 74 -13.26 11.78 9.18
N TYR A 75 -12.29 10.89 8.94
CA TYR A 75 -12.09 10.34 7.58
C TYR A 75 -12.20 8.82 7.39
N CYS A 76 -12.72 8.05 8.35
CA CYS A 76 -12.89 6.59 8.16
C CYS A 76 -14.31 6.03 8.36
N MET A 77 -15.36 6.87 8.32
CA MET A 77 -16.75 6.39 8.46
C MET A 77 -17.76 6.94 7.42
N ASN A 78 -17.32 7.56 6.31
CA ASN A 78 -18.25 7.96 5.23
C ASN A 78 -18.37 6.88 4.13
N SER A 79 -18.72 5.66 4.54
CA SER A 79 -19.30 4.66 3.64
C SER A 79 -20.72 4.30 4.09
N ARG A 80 -21.50 5.32 4.38
CA ARG A 80 -22.96 5.28 4.33
C ARG A 80 -23.44 6.54 3.61
N ASP A 81 -24.32 6.30 2.64
CA ASP A 81 -25.13 7.26 1.90
C ASP A 81 -24.45 7.90 0.68
N TYR A 82 -24.44 7.18 -0.46
CA TYR A 82 -25.41 7.29 -1.57
C TYR A 82 -25.19 6.17 -2.59
#